data_AF-A0A3B9IYI0-F1
#
_entry.id   AF-A0A3B9IYI0-F1
#
_cell.length_a   1.000
_cell.length_b   1.000
_cell.length_c   1.000
_cell.angle_alpha   90.00
_cell.angle_beta   90.00
_cell.angle_gamma   90.00
#
_symmetry.space_group_name_H-M   'P 1'
#
loop_
_entity.id
_entity.type
_entity.pdbx_description
1 polymer ?
#
loop_
_entity_poly.entity_id
_entity_poly.type
_entity_poly.pdbx_seq_one_letter_code
_entity_poly.pdbx_strand_id
1 'polypeptide(L)'
;MKKIYKRFISVANAVLLSFANLSAAGFADADDEIIERYVTVEKNNSSEYGESNIVYKDESGNEVYPDLVPEYGERAAKYPSAYDLRDYDKVTPVKDQFFSGSCWAYAAVSAAESNLLMKGYVDNSIDISESHLIWFGNCKASTNVNDFLYADGENNGVSGYELGGNNLTAVETLARWNGIQL
;
A
#
# COMPACT_ATOMS: atom_id res chain seq x y z
N MET A 1 -30.75 3.28 -24.83
CA MET A 1 -30.81 4.19 -23.66
C MET A 1 -30.37 3.56 -22.34
N LYS A 2 -30.82 2.36 -21.94
CA LYS A 2 -30.45 1.74 -20.64
C LYS A 2 -28.95 1.43 -20.42
N LYS A 3 -28.18 1.10 -21.47
CA LYS A 3 -26.73 0.80 -21.36
C LYS A 3 -25.87 2.04 -21.09
N ILE A 4 -26.23 3.19 -21.64
CA ILE A 4 -25.50 4.45 -21.46
C ILE A 4 -25.70 4.95 -20.02
N TYR A 5 -26.93 4.86 -19.51
CA TYR A 5 -27.27 5.25 -18.15
C TYR A 5 -26.51 4.43 -17.08
N LYS A 6 -26.35 3.11 -17.29
CA LYS A 6 -25.54 2.25 -16.40
C LYS A 6 -24.06 2.61 -16.41
N ARG A 7 -23.50 2.98 -17.57
CA ARG A 7 -22.10 3.42 -17.67
C ARG A 7 -21.87 4.77 -16.98
N PHE A 8 -22.81 5.70 -17.12
CA PHE A 8 -22.76 7.00 -16.42
C PHE A 8 -22.80 6.84 -14.90
N ILE A 9 -23.69 5.98 -14.37
CA ILE A 9 -23.78 5.72 -12.93
C ILE A 9 -22.49 5.05 -12.39
N SER A 10 -21.93 4.11 -13.15
CA SER A 10 -20.68 3.44 -12.76
C SER A 10 -19.50 4.41 -12.69
N VAL A 11 -19.39 5.35 -13.65
CA VAL A 11 -18.34 6.37 -13.65
C VAL A 11 -18.59 7.37 -12.52
N ALA A 12 -19.82 7.80 -12.29
CA ALA A 12 -20.16 8.71 -11.21
C ALA A 12 -19.83 8.13 -9.82
N ASN A 13 -20.12 6.84 -9.58
CA ASN A 13 -19.77 6.17 -8.32
C ASN A 13 -18.26 6.00 -8.14
N ALA A 14 -17.51 5.69 -9.20
CA ALA A 14 -16.05 5.58 -9.14
C ALA A 14 -15.38 6.92 -8.81
N VAL A 15 -15.91 8.02 -9.37
CA VAL A 15 -15.47 9.39 -9.08
C VAL A 15 -15.79 9.79 -7.63
N LEU A 16 -17.00 9.47 -7.14
CA LEU A 16 -17.37 9.76 -5.75
C LEU A 16 -16.52 8.98 -4.72
N LEU A 17 -16.20 7.72 -4.99
CA LEU A 17 -15.33 6.90 -4.14
C LEU A 17 -13.87 7.37 -4.12
N SER A 18 -13.40 8.02 -5.19
CA SER A 18 -12.05 8.62 -5.23
C SER A 18 -11.97 9.92 -4.42
N PHE A 19 -13.06 10.69 -4.31
CA PHE A 19 -13.10 11.86 -3.43
C PHE A 19 -13.24 11.51 -1.94
N ALA A 20 -13.88 10.39 -1.59
CA ALA A 20 -14.07 9.99 -0.19
C ALA A 20 -12.80 9.46 0.50
N ASN A 21 -11.78 9.07 -0.28
CA ASN A 21 -10.48 8.61 0.25
C ASN A 21 -9.39 9.68 0.24
N LEU A 22 -9.72 10.91 -0.15
CA LEU A 22 -8.80 12.03 -0.09
C LEU A 22 -8.79 12.55 1.34
N SER A 23 -7.88 12.04 2.16
CA SER A 23 -7.62 12.62 3.48
C SER A 23 -7.26 14.10 3.30
N ALA A 24 -8.00 15.00 3.94
CA ALA A 24 -7.70 16.44 3.96
C ALA A 24 -6.28 16.78 4.47
N ALA A 25 -5.58 15.81 5.07
CA ALA A 25 -4.16 15.90 5.40
C ALA A 25 -3.22 15.97 4.16
N GLY A 26 -3.72 15.70 2.94
CA GLY A 26 -2.94 15.72 1.70
C GLY A 26 -2.75 17.11 1.06
N PHE A 27 -3.53 18.11 1.47
CA PHE A 27 -3.34 19.49 1.05
C PHE A 27 -3.00 20.31 2.30
N ALA A 28 -1.73 20.26 2.69
CA ALA A 28 -1.18 21.35 3.48
C ALA A 28 -1.28 22.61 2.60
N ASP A 29 -2.10 23.56 3.05
CA ASP A 29 -2.18 24.92 2.54
C ASP A 29 -0.78 25.54 2.67
N ALA A 30 -0.02 25.49 1.58
CA ALA A 30 1.29 26.10 1.48
C ALA A 30 1.12 27.31 0.56
N ASP A 31 0.92 28.46 1.18
CA ASP A 31 1.01 29.79 0.57
C ASP A 31 2.47 30.13 0.20
N ASP A 32 3.19 29.18 -0.40
CA ASP A 32 4.53 29.39 -0.96
C ASP A 32 4.40 29.52 -2.48
N GLU A 33 4.90 30.64 -3.01
CA GLU A 33 5.00 30.89 -4.44
C GLU A 33 5.95 29.82 -5.05
N ILE A 34 5.38 28.74 -5.57
CA ILE A 34 6.14 27.66 -6.20
C ILE A 34 6.79 28.22 -7.47
N ILE A 35 8.09 28.49 -7.42
CA ILE A 35 8.89 28.75 -8.61
C ILE A 35 9.08 27.40 -9.32
N GLU A 36 8.20 27.08 -10.26
CA GLU A 36 8.36 25.91 -11.12
C GLU A 36 9.62 26.09 -12.00
N ARG A 37 10.71 25.41 -11.64
CA ARG A 37 11.92 25.37 -12.46
C ARG A 37 11.94 24.09 -13.29
N TYR A 38 11.76 24.22 -14.60
CA TYR A 38 11.82 23.09 -15.51
C TYR A 38 13.28 22.75 -15.82
N VAL A 39 13.73 21.57 -15.41
CA VAL A 39 15.09 21.07 -15.66
C VAL A 39 14.99 19.85 -16.56
N THR A 40 15.74 19.86 -17.67
CA THR A 40 15.79 18.72 -18.59
C THR A 40 16.87 17.74 -18.14
N VAL A 41 16.53 16.45 -18.09
CA VAL A 41 17.45 15.37 -17.74
C VAL A 41 17.98 14.73 -19.01
N GLU A 42 19.26 14.90 -19.29
CA GLU A 42 19.91 14.29 -20.45
C GLU A 42 20.88 13.18 -20.00
N LYS A 43 20.82 12.04 -20.69
CA LYS A 43 21.75 10.93 -20.50
C LYS A 43 22.97 11.18 -21.37
N ASN A 44 24.15 11.36 -20.76
CA ASN A 44 25.39 11.49 -21.49
C ASN A 44 25.98 10.09 -21.81
N ASN A 45 27.05 10.06 -22.62
CA ASN A 45 27.75 8.83 -22.97
C ASN A 45 28.16 8.06 -21.71
N SER A 46 27.94 6.74 -21.74
CA SER A 46 28.36 5.84 -20.68
C SER A 46 29.88 5.90 -20.50
N SER A 47 30.34 5.92 -19.26
CA SER A 47 31.76 5.75 -18.95
C SER A 47 32.26 4.38 -19.41
N GLU A 48 33.58 4.20 -19.46
CA GLU A 48 34.23 2.92 -19.75
C GLU A 48 33.73 1.77 -18.84
N TYR A 49 33.24 2.12 -17.64
CA TYR A 49 32.70 1.19 -16.64
C TYR A 49 31.17 1.02 -16.68
N GLY A 50 30.49 1.56 -17.69
CA GLY A 50 29.05 1.38 -17.89
C GLY A 50 28.15 2.33 -17.08
N GLU A 51 28.72 3.24 -16.29
CA GLU A 51 27.95 4.28 -15.61
C GLU A 51 27.47 5.33 -16.62
N SER A 52 26.16 5.53 -16.71
CA SER A 52 25.61 6.62 -17.48
C SER A 52 25.56 7.89 -16.64
N ASN A 53 26.32 8.91 -17.05
CA ASN A 53 26.29 10.21 -16.39
C ASN A 53 24.97 10.93 -16.73
N ILE A 54 24.24 11.33 -15.69
CA ILE A 54 23.03 12.15 -15.82
C ILE A 54 23.44 13.61 -15.69
N VAL A 55 23.12 14.43 -16.68
CA VAL A 55 23.36 15.88 -16.66
C VAL A 55 22.01 16.59 -16.65
N TYR A 56 21.89 17.56 -15.76
CA TYR A 56 20.71 18.41 -15.65
C TYR A 56 20.98 19.70 -16.43
N LYS A 57 20.04 20.12 -17.29
CA LYS A 57 20.14 21.36 -18.06
C LYS A 57 19.01 22.32 -17.76
N ASP A 58 19.33 23.61 -17.66
CA ASP A 58 18.34 24.67 -17.54
C ASP A 58 17.61 24.94 -18.89
N GLU A 59 16.62 25.83 -18.85
CA GLU A 59 15.84 26.23 -20.04
C GLU A 59 16.69 26.90 -21.13
N SER A 60 17.88 27.41 -20.79
CA SER A 60 18.86 27.99 -21.72
C SER A 60 19.87 26.97 -22.23
N GLY A 61 19.77 25.69 -21.81
CA GLY A 61 20.64 24.59 -22.23
C GLY A 61 21.96 24.51 -21.47
N ASN A 62 22.16 25.28 -20.41
CA ASN A 62 23.38 25.23 -19.59
C ASN A 62 23.29 24.07 -18.60
N GLU A 63 24.43 23.41 -18.36
CA GLU A 63 24.52 22.40 -17.30
C GLU A 63 24.35 23.05 -15.93
N VAL A 64 23.40 22.53 -15.16
CA VAL A 64 23.11 22.95 -13.80
C VAL A 64 23.25 21.77 -12.85
N TYR A 65 23.61 22.04 -11.61
CA TYR A 65 23.53 21.05 -10.54
C TYR A 65 22.34 21.45 -9.67
N PRO A 66 21.14 20.86 -9.90
CA PRO A 66 19.99 21.17 -9.06
C PRO A 66 20.32 20.73 -7.63
N ASP A 67 20.02 21.59 -6.67
CA ASP A 67 20.00 21.19 -5.27
C ASP A 67 18.78 20.27 -5.08
N LEU A 68 19.01 18.97 -5.20
CA LEU A 68 18.00 17.93 -5.03
C LEU A 68 17.74 17.62 -3.56
N VAL A 69 18.45 18.29 -2.64
CA VAL A 69 18.09 18.25 -1.24
C VAL A 69 16.84 19.10 -1.11
N PRO A 70 15.66 18.51 -0.86
CA PRO A 70 14.52 19.33 -0.52
C PRO A 70 14.95 20.19 0.67
N GLU A 71 14.82 21.51 0.55
CA GLU A 71 14.95 22.40 1.70
C GLU A 71 14.00 21.82 2.75
N TYR A 72 14.59 21.28 3.81
CA TYR A 72 13.85 20.67 4.91
C TYR A 72 13.18 21.82 5.65
N GLY A 73 12.12 22.40 5.06
CA GLY A 73 11.12 23.11 5.83
C GLY A 73 10.74 22.16 6.95
N GLU A 74 10.78 22.64 8.20
CA GLU A 74 10.64 21.87 9.44
C GLU A 74 9.32 21.07 9.48
N ARG A 75 9.24 20.00 8.69
CA ARG A 75 8.10 19.09 8.56
C ARG A 75 8.38 17.74 9.20
N ALA A 76 9.54 17.60 9.85
CA ALA A 76 9.71 16.55 10.85
C ALA A 76 8.99 17.02 12.12
N ALA A 77 7.71 16.68 12.25
CA ALA A 77 7.06 16.70 13.55
C ALA A 77 8.02 16.02 14.56
N LYS A 78 8.27 16.66 15.70
CA LYS A 78 9.21 16.16 16.71
C LYS A 78 8.70 14.82 17.26
N TYR A 79 9.15 13.71 16.66
CA TYR A 79 8.82 12.37 17.12
C TYR A 79 9.39 12.12 18.53
N PRO A 80 8.73 11.29 19.34
CA PRO A 80 9.29 10.88 20.62
C PRO A 80 10.56 10.05 20.41
N SER A 81 11.45 10.05 21.40
CA SER A 81 12.69 9.25 21.35
C SER A 81 12.45 7.74 21.35
N ALA A 82 11.25 7.31 21.77
CA ALA A 82 10.78 5.93 21.71
C ALA A 82 9.25 5.92 21.56
N TYR A 83 8.71 4.89 20.92
CA TYR A 83 7.27 4.68 20.80
C TYR A 83 6.96 3.19 20.87
N ASP A 84 6.20 2.78 21.89
CA ASP A 84 5.78 1.41 22.10
C ASP A 84 4.25 1.35 22.14
N LEU A 85 3.65 0.59 21.22
CA LEU A 85 2.19 0.46 21.14
C LEU A 85 1.59 -0.26 22.37
N ARG A 86 2.39 -1.02 23.12
CA ARG A 86 1.97 -1.70 24.36
C ARG A 86 1.64 -0.70 25.47
N ASP A 87 2.33 0.43 25.51
CA ASP A 87 2.08 1.48 26.51
C ASP A 87 0.70 2.15 26.34
N TYR A 88 0.03 1.90 25.21
CA TYR A 88 -1.25 2.51 24.83
C TYR A 88 -2.38 1.49 24.63
N ASP A 89 -2.16 0.21 24.96
CA ASP A 89 -3.10 -0.89 24.69
C ASP A 89 -3.51 -0.96 23.20
N LYS A 90 -2.56 -0.69 22.29
CA LYS A 90 -2.76 -0.69 20.83
C LYS A 90 -2.16 -1.90 20.14
N VAL A 91 -1.99 -3.00 20.87
CA VAL A 91 -1.58 -4.30 20.35
C VAL A 91 -2.47 -5.40 20.91
N THR A 92 -2.69 -6.42 20.09
CA THR A 92 -3.36 -7.66 20.47
C THR A 92 -2.36 -8.68 21.02
N PRO A 93 -2.82 -9.74 21.73
CA PRO A 93 -1.96 -10.84 22.14
C PRO A 93 -1.22 -11.50 20.98
N VAL A 94 0.00 -11.99 21.23
CA VAL A 94 0.76 -12.76 20.26
C VAL A 94 0.10 -14.13 20.03
N LYS A 95 -0.18 -14.46 18.77
CA LYS A 95 -0.77 -15.75 18.35
C LYS A 95 0.31 -16.73 17.88
N ASP A 96 0.01 -18.03 17.89
CA ASP A 96 0.94 -19.10 17.53
C ASP A 96 0.71 -19.60 16.08
N GLN A 97 1.67 -19.34 15.21
CA GLN A 97 1.65 -19.80 13.82
C GLN A 97 2.15 -21.24 13.63
N PHE A 98 2.65 -21.88 14.69
CA PHE A 98 3.33 -23.17 14.67
C PHE A 98 4.49 -23.22 13.65
N PHE A 99 4.95 -24.42 13.32
CA PHE A 99 5.95 -24.65 12.28
C PHE A 99 5.30 -24.63 10.90
N SER A 100 4.93 -23.44 10.43
CA SER A 100 4.29 -23.22 9.12
C SER A 100 4.93 -22.05 8.37
N GLY A 101 4.56 -21.88 7.10
CA GLY A 101 4.94 -20.76 6.24
C GLY A 101 4.08 -19.50 6.42
N SER A 102 3.28 -19.38 7.50
CA SER A 102 2.24 -18.35 7.60
C SER A 102 2.64 -17.02 8.23
N CYS A 103 3.92 -16.80 8.52
CA CYS A 103 4.38 -15.59 9.24
C CYS A 103 3.94 -14.28 8.60
N TRP A 104 3.87 -14.24 7.27
CA TRP A 104 3.43 -13.07 6.50
C TRP A 104 1.98 -12.67 6.83
N ALA A 105 1.11 -13.64 7.05
CA ALA A 105 -0.30 -13.41 7.36
C ALA A 105 -0.46 -12.94 8.82
N TYR A 106 0.24 -13.57 9.75
CA TYR A 106 0.24 -13.18 11.17
C TYR A 106 0.77 -11.76 11.37
N ALA A 107 1.86 -11.40 10.68
CA ALA A 107 2.40 -10.04 10.73
C ALA A 107 1.41 -9.01 10.15
N ALA A 108 0.79 -9.31 9.00
CA ALA A 108 -0.17 -8.41 8.37
C ALA A 108 -1.44 -8.23 9.22
N VAL A 109 -1.96 -9.31 9.79
CA VAL A 109 -3.13 -9.28 10.66
C VAL A 109 -2.86 -8.50 11.95
N SER A 110 -1.74 -8.77 12.63
CA SER A 110 -1.37 -8.04 13.85
C SER A 110 -1.24 -6.52 13.59
N ALA A 111 -0.68 -6.13 12.44
CA ALA A 111 -0.61 -4.73 12.04
C ALA A 111 -2.01 -4.13 11.76
N ALA A 112 -2.91 -4.89 11.14
CA ALA A 112 -4.28 -4.45 10.87
C ALA A 112 -5.09 -4.29 12.16
N GLU A 113 -5.03 -5.26 13.08
CA GLU A 113 -5.67 -5.17 14.40
C GLU A 113 -5.17 -3.95 15.17
N SER A 114 -3.86 -3.72 15.21
CA SER A 114 -3.25 -2.54 15.83
C SER A 114 -3.76 -1.24 15.21
N ASN A 115 -3.89 -1.18 13.86
CA ASN A 115 -4.43 0.00 13.19
C ASN A 115 -5.89 0.28 13.57
N LEU A 116 -6.72 -0.76 13.67
CA LEU A 116 -8.12 -0.64 14.06
C LEU A 116 -8.24 -0.17 15.52
N LEU A 117 -7.41 -0.69 16.42
CA LEU A 117 -7.31 -0.25 17.82
C LEU A 117 -6.89 1.22 17.92
N MET A 118 -5.89 1.64 17.14
CA MET A 118 -5.41 3.02 17.13
C MET A 118 -6.48 3.99 16.64
N LYS A 119 -7.29 3.58 15.67
CA LYS A 119 -8.42 4.38 15.14
C LYS A 119 -9.66 4.35 16.04
N GLY A 120 -9.68 3.50 17.06
CA GLY A 120 -10.83 3.34 17.97
C GLY A 120 -12.04 2.68 17.29
N TYR A 121 -11.82 1.89 16.24
CA TYR A 121 -12.89 1.17 15.54
C TYR A 121 -13.27 -0.15 16.21
N VAL A 122 -12.35 -0.71 17.01
CA VAL A 122 -12.51 -1.97 17.73
C VAL A 122 -11.89 -1.84 19.12
N ASP A 123 -12.21 -2.77 20.00
CA ASP A 123 -11.53 -2.96 21.28
C ASP A 123 -10.50 -4.11 21.19
N ASN A 124 -9.81 -4.39 22.30
CA ASN A 124 -8.76 -5.40 22.37
C ASN A 124 -9.28 -6.86 22.32
N SER A 125 -10.58 -7.08 22.07
CA SER A 125 -11.14 -8.40 21.80
C SER A 125 -11.12 -8.77 20.32
N ILE A 126 -10.66 -7.87 19.44
CA ILE A 126 -10.50 -8.14 18.03
C ILE A 126 -9.56 -9.34 17.80
N ASP A 127 -10.03 -10.29 17.00
CA ASP A 127 -9.28 -11.49 16.60
C ASP A 127 -9.56 -11.77 15.13
N ILE A 128 -8.71 -11.22 14.26
CA ILE A 128 -8.85 -11.38 12.81
C ILE A 128 -8.21 -12.71 12.41
N SER A 129 -8.87 -13.45 11.52
CA SER A 129 -8.41 -14.75 11.05
C SER A 129 -7.23 -14.67 10.08
N GLU A 130 -6.06 -15.12 10.52
CA GLU A 130 -4.90 -15.34 9.65
C GLU A 130 -5.18 -16.43 8.62
N SER A 131 -5.89 -17.50 9.01
CA SER A 131 -6.29 -18.60 8.11
C SER A 131 -7.05 -18.10 6.89
N HIS A 132 -7.94 -17.12 7.07
CA HIS A 132 -8.65 -16.50 5.96
C HIS A 132 -7.68 -15.79 5.01
N LEU A 133 -6.77 -14.98 5.54
CA LEU A 133 -5.77 -14.28 4.73
C LEU A 133 -4.84 -15.26 3.99
N ILE A 134 -4.39 -16.32 4.66
CA ILE A 134 -3.55 -17.38 4.07
C ILE A 134 -4.28 -18.05 2.90
N TRP A 135 -5.53 -18.45 3.13
CA TRP A 135 -6.34 -19.11 2.10
C TRP A 135 -6.55 -18.21 0.89
N PHE A 136 -7.01 -16.97 1.07
CA PHE A 136 -7.25 -16.09 -0.07
C PHE A 136 -5.98 -15.54 -0.73
N GLY A 137 -4.84 -15.59 -0.06
CA GLY A 137 -3.54 -15.26 -0.65
C GLY A 137 -2.97 -16.38 -1.52
N ASN A 138 -3.08 -17.63 -1.06
CA ASN A 138 -2.47 -18.80 -1.71
C ASN A 138 -3.46 -19.67 -2.52
N CYS A 139 -4.77 -19.42 -2.36
CA CYS A 139 -5.87 -20.14 -2.99
C CYS A 139 -6.92 -19.19 -3.60
N LYS A 140 -6.44 -18.20 -4.38
CA LYS A 140 -7.25 -17.13 -4.99
C LYS A 140 -8.05 -17.53 -6.23
N ALA A 141 -7.85 -18.74 -6.75
CA ALA A 141 -8.54 -19.18 -7.96
C ALA A 141 -10.06 -19.30 -7.75
N SER A 142 -10.83 -18.67 -8.63
CA SER A 142 -12.29 -18.78 -8.61
C SER A 142 -12.73 -20.18 -9.03
N THR A 143 -13.59 -20.81 -8.23
CA THR A 143 -14.20 -22.11 -8.56
C THR A 143 -15.48 -21.96 -9.40
N ASN A 144 -15.95 -20.74 -9.64
CA ASN A 144 -17.16 -20.47 -10.41
C ASN A 144 -16.82 -20.34 -11.90
N VAL A 145 -17.28 -21.30 -12.71
CA VAL A 145 -17.07 -21.34 -14.17
C VAL A 145 -17.57 -20.11 -14.93
N ASN A 146 -18.46 -19.31 -14.33
CA ASN A 146 -19.01 -18.10 -14.94
C ASN A 146 -18.27 -16.82 -14.52
N ASP A 147 -17.24 -16.93 -13.69
CA ASP A 147 -16.38 -15.82 -13.32
C ASP A 147 -15.42 -15.49 -14.48
N PHE A 148 -15.21 -14.20 -14.77
CA PHE A 148 -14.23 -13.78 -15.77
C PHE A 148 -12.79 -14.13 -15.35
N LEU A 149 -12.55 -14.32 -14.05
CA LEU A 149 -11.29 -14.78 -13.49
C LEU A 149 -11.28 -16.29 -13.21
N TYR A 150 -12.24 -17.04 -13.77
CA TYR A 150 -12.24 -18.50 -13.66
C TYR A 150 -10.95 -19.08 -14.22
N ALA A 151 -10.30 -19.96 -13.44
CA ALA A 151 -8.97 -20.52 -13.69
C ALA A 151 -7.79 -19.51 -13.68
N ASP A 152 -8.03 -18.25 -13.32
CA ASP A 152 -6.96 -17.30 -13.01
C ASP A 152 -6.56 -17.40 -11.53
N GLY A 153 -5.26 -17.37 -11.26
CA GLY A 153 -4.70 -17.53 -9.92
C GLY A 153 -4.38 -18.97 -9.51
N GLU A 154 -3.90 -19.10 -8.27
CA GLU A 154 -3.39 -20.33 -7.69
C GLU A 154 -4.46 -20.97 -6.79
N ASN A 155 -4.49 -22.30 -6.73
CA ASN A 155 -5.20 -23.05 -5.69
C ASN A 155 -4.30 -24.15 -5.13
N ASN A 156 -3.58 -23.79 -4.07
CA ASN A 156 -2.62 -24.68 -3.42
C ASN A 156 -3.27 -25.61 -2.37
N GLY A 157 -4.59 -25.54 -2.19
CA GLY A 157 -5.31 -26.29 -1.17
C GLY A 157 -4.69 -26.10 0.22
N VAL A 158 -4.56 -27.20 0.97
CA VAL A 158 -3.96 -27.18 2.32
C VAL A 158 -2.47 -26.83 2.32
N SER A 159 -1.77 -27.02 1.20
CA SER A 159 -0.35 -26.65 1.08
C SER A 159 -0.14 -25.13 1.15
N GLY A 160 -1.20 -24.33 0.99
CA GLY A 160 -1.16 -22.88 1.14
C GLY A 160 -0.66 -22.40 2.51
N TYR A 161 -0.76 -23.22 3.56
CA TYR A 161 -0.23 -22.89 4.90
C TYR A 161 1.30 -23.01 4.98
N GLU A 162 1.93 -23.74 4.07
CA GLU A 162 3.38 -24.04 4.07
C GLU A 162 4.18 -23.26 3.02
N LEU A 163 3.52 -22.78 1.96
CA LEU A 163 4.18 -22.16 0.80
C LEU A 163 4.83 -20.80 1.05
N GLY A 164 4.64 -20.22 2.24
CA GLY A 164 5.12 -18.88 2.53
C GLY A 164 4.22 -17.80 1.91
N GLY A 165 4.73 -16.58 1.94
CA GLY A 165 4.08 -15.39 1.39
C GLY A 165 4.89 -14.16 1.76
N ASN A 166 4.42 -12.99 1.33
CA ASN A 166 5.07 -11.72 1.64
C ASN A 166 4.04 -10.61 1.84
N ASN A 167 4.53 -9.41 2.16
CA ASN A 167 3.70 -8.23 2.37
C ASN A 167 2.89 -7.84 1.11
N LEU A 168 3.42 -8.05 -0.10
CA LEU A 168 2.67 -7.78 -1.33
C LEU A 168 1.48 -8.73 -1.47
N THR A 169 1.65 -10.03 -1.19
CA THR A 169 0.56 -11.00 -1.19
C THR A 169 -0.56 -10.59 -0.21
N ALA A 170 -0.20 -10.15 0.99
CA ALA A 170 -1.18 -9.64 1.96
C ALA A 170 -1.92 -8.41 1.44
N VAL A 171 -1.18 -7.40 0.97
CA VAL A 171 -1.77 -6.15 0.46
C VAL A 171 -2.68 -6.42 -0.73
N GLU A 172 -2.26 -7.22 -1.71
CA GLU A 172 -3.07 -7.59 -2.87
C GLU A 172 -4.36 -8.30 -2.46
N THR A 173 -4.27 -9.25 -1.52
CA THR A 173 -5.42 -10.01 -1.04
C THR A 173 -6.44 -9.11 -0.33
N LEU A 174 -5.97 -8.20 0.52
CA LEU A 174 -6.80 -7.25 1.24
C LEU A 174 -7.39 -6.18 0.29
N ALA A 175 -6.61 -5.70 -0.68
CA ALA A 175 -7.04 -4.71 -1.67
C ALA A 175 -8.14 -5.23 -2.59
N ARG A 176 -8.21 -6.54 -2.82
CA ARG A 176 -9.31 -7.20 -3.54
C ARG A 176 -10.63 -7.23 -2.76
N TRP A 177 -10.63 -6.78 -1.51
CA TRP A 177 -11.79 -6.86 -0.61
C TRP A 177 -12.33 -8.29 -0.49
N ASN A 178 -11.44 -9.28 -0.51
CA ASN A 178 -11.79 -10.66 -0.14
C ASN A 178 -12.29 -10.73 1.30
N GLY A 179 -12.07 -9.67 2.09
CA GLY A 179 -12.44 -9.58 3.47
C GLY A 179 -11.38 -10.20 4.37
N ILE A 180 -11.66 -10.13 5.65
CA ILE A 180 -10.96 -10.81 6.72
C ILE A 180 -12.05 -11.35 7.64
N GLN A 181 -11.95 -12.61 8.01
CA GLN A 181 -12.93 -13.21 8.91
C GLN A 181 -12.60 -12.78 10.35
N LEU A 182 -13.63 -12.39 11.11
CA LEU A 182 -13.59 -12.16 12.55
C LEU A 182 -13.86 -13.46 13.32
#